data_AF-X5PM05-F1
#
_entry.id   AF-X5PM05-F1
#
_cell.length_a   1.000
_cell.length_b   1.000
_cell.length_c   1.000
_cell.angle_alpha   90.00
_cell.angle_beta   90.00
_cell.angle_gamma   90.00
#
_symmetry.space_group_name_H-M   'P 1'
#
loop_
_entity.id
_entity.type
_entity.pdbx_description
1 polymer ?
#
loop_
_entity_poly.entity_id
_entity_poly.type
_entity_poly.pdbx_seq_one_letter_code
_entity_poly.pdbx_strand_id
1 'polypeptide(L)'
;MATVSEMNQEMDRQSRGGFGPSTIESRYILEDVPFGLLPTVLLGKISGNSAILHESGIAIFSAAYGRDLKGDNDILPALGFEGMAKADLENLCRKGF
;
A
#
# COMPACT_ATOMS: atom_id res chain seq x y z
N MET A 1 -22.20 -13.85 -23.16
CA MET A 1 -21.16 -12.88 -22.75
C MET A 1 -20.00 -13.68 -22.20
N ALA A 2 -18.77 -13.41 -22.63
CA ALA A 2 -17.59 -14.08 -22.09
C ALA A 2 -17.31 -13.59 -20.67
N THR A 3 -16.78 -14.48 -19.82
CA THR A 3 -16.32 -14.16 -18.48
C THR A 3 -15.02 -13.35 -18.52
N VAL A 4 -14.69 -12.66 -17.42
CA VAL A 4 -13.40 -11.96 -17.26
C VAL A 4 -12.21 -12.93 -17.44
N SER A 5 -12.37 -14.18 -17.01
CA SER A 5 -11.35 -15.23 -17.18
C SER A 5 -11.09 -15.54 -18.66
N GLU A 6 -12.14 -15.75 -19.45
CA GLU A 6 -12.05 -16.01 -20.89
C GLU A 6 -11.47 -14.80 -21.65
N MET A 7 -11.83 -13.57 -21.23
CA MET A 7 -11.25 -12.35 -21.79
C MET A 7 -9.74 -12.26 -21.51
N ASN A 8 -9.29 -12.53 -20.29
CA ASN A 8 -7.87 -12.49 -19.93
C ASN A 8 -7.05 -13.56 -20.66
N GLN A 9 -7.58 -14.78 -20.79
CA GLN A 9 -6.94 -15.85 -21.57
C GLN A 9 -6.79 -15.49 -23.04
N GLU A 10 -7.78 -14.78 -23.61
CA GLU A 10 -7.72 -14.34 -25.00
C GLU A 10 -6.72 -13.18 -25.20
N MET A 11 -6.63 -12.24 -24.25
CA MET A 11 -5.60 -11.20 -24.27
C MET A 11 -4.19 -11.79 -24.20
N ASP A 12 -3.97 -12.79 -23.34
CA ASP A 12 -2.69 -13.50 -23.23
C ASP A 12 -2.33 -14.22 -24.55
N ARG A 13 -3.29 -14.97 -25.13
CA ARG A 13 -3.14 -15.60 -26.45
C ARG A 13 -2.74 -14.62 -27.54
N GLN A 14 -3.28 -13.40 -27.50
CA GLN A 14 -2.96 -12.33 -28.45
C GLN A 14 -1.67 -11.56 -28.11
N SER A 15 -0.97 -11.92 -27.03
CA SER A 15 0.17 -11.15 -26.47
C SER A 15 -0.20 -9.69 -26.17
N ARG A 16 -1.48 -9.44 -25.85
CA ARG A 16 -2.07 -8.16 -25.43
C ARG A 16 -2.37 -8.16 -23.94
N GLY A 17 -1.71 -9.03 -23.17
CA GLY A 17 -1.75 -8.99 -21.71
C GLY A 17 -1.37 -7.59 -21.21
N GLY A 18 -1.97 -7.17 -20.10
CA GLY A 18 -1.59 -5.90 -19.47
C GLY A 18 -0.10 -5.92 -19.13
N PHE A 19 0.66 -4.97 -19.67
CA PHE A 19 2.07 -4.85 -19.33
C PHE A 19 2.18 -4.23 -17.94
N GLY A 20 2.76 -4.99 -17.01
CA GLY A 20 3.27 -4.42 -15.76
C GLY A 20 4.38 -3.40 -16.06
N PRO A 21 4.77 -2.59 -15.06
CA PRO A 21 5.88 -1.66 -15.22
C PRO A 21 7.15 -2.39 -15.66
N SER A 22 7.85 -1.83 -16.65
CA SER A 22 9.13 -2.37 -17.14
C SER A 22 10.32 -1.94 -16.27
N THR A 23 10.09 -1.05 -15.32
CA THR A 23 11.10 -0.50 -14.42
C THR A 23 10.59 -0.53 -12.99
N ILE A 24 11.51 -0.49 -12.02
CA ILE A 24 11.12 -0.39 -10.62
C ILE A 24 10.44 0.94 -10.34
N GLU A 25 10.84 2.03 -11.03
CA GLU A 25 10.32 3.40 -10.94
C GLU A 25 8.85 3.51 -11.39
N SER A 26 7.95 2.97 -10.56
CA SER A 26 6.53 2.84 -10.84
C SER A 26 5.73 3.33 -9.65
N ARG A 27 4.56 3.91 -9.93
CA ARG A 27 3.57 4.28 -8.90
C ARG A 27 3.11 3.06 -8.08
N TYR A 28 3.15 1.85 -8.65
CA TYR A 28 2.87 0.62 -7.89
C TYR A 28 3.79 0.44 -6.68
N ILE A 29 4.96 1.09 -6.66
CA ILE A 29 5.87 1.07 -5.52
C ILE A 29 5.95 2.45 -4.88
N LEU A 30 6.23 3.49 -5.67
CA LEU A 30 6.43 4.86 -5.20
C LEU A 30 5.18 5.50 -4.59
N GLU A 31 3.97 5.02 -4.94
CA GLU A 31 2.70 5.48 -4.39
C GLU A 31 2.17 4.45 -3.37
N ASP A 32 2.02 3.19 -3.78
CA ASP A 32 1.32 2.19 -2.95
C ASP A 32 2.10 1.77 -1.70
N VAL A 33 3.44 1.84 -1.69
CA VAL A 33 4.22 1.48 -0.49
C VAL A 33 4.09 2.56 0.60
N PRO A 34 4.45 3.84 0.36
CA PRO A 34 4.30 4.90 1.36
C PRO A 34 2.84 5.19 1.71
N PHE A 35 1.91 5.15 0.75
CA PHE A 35 0.54 5.63 0.96
C PHE A 35 -0.51 4.51 1.04
N GLY A 36 -0.14 3.25 0.83
CA GLY A 36 -1.02 2.09 0.98
C GLY A 36 -0.53 1.10 2.05
N LEU A 37 0.67 0.54 1.86
CA LEU A 37 1.23 -0.46 2.78
C LEU A 37 1.54 0.14 4.15
N LEU A 38 2.19 1.30 4.20
CA LEU A 38 2.55 1.94 5.47
C LEU A 38 1.31 2.26 6.34
N PRO A 39 0.24 2.91 5.82
CA PRO A 39 -1.00 3.08 6.59
C PRO A 39 -1.59 1.77 7.11
N THR A 40 -1.54 0.70 6.30
CA THR A 40 -2.02 -0.63 6.71
C THR A 40 -1.21 -1.19 7.88
N VAL A 41 0.12 -1.01 7.86
CA VAL A 41 0.99 -1.41 8.97
C VAL A 41 0.67 -0.63 10.25
N LEU A 42 0.47 0.68 10.14
CA LEU A 42 0.12 1.51 11.30
C LEU A 42 -1.25 1.15 11.88
N LEU A 43 -2.26 0.91 11.03
CA LEU A 43 -3.56 0.40 11.47
C LEU A 43 -3.45 -0.96 12.16
N GLY A 44 -2.59 -1.85 11.65
CA GLY A 44 -2.28 -3.12 12.29
C GLY A 44 -1.74 -2.95 13.71
N LYS A 45 -0.83 -1.99 13.91
CA LYS A 45 -0.28 -1.64 15.24
C LYS A 45 -1.37 -1.08 16.17
N ILE A 46 -2.16 -0.11 15.71
CA ILE A 46 -3.24 0.52 16.49
C ILE A 46 -4.33 -0.48 16.88
N SER A 47 -4.66 -1.41 15.98
CA SER A 47 -5.72 -2.41 16.22
C SER A 47 -5.25 -3.63 17.02
N GLY A 48 -3.94 -3.78 17.28
CA GLY A 48 -3.36 -4.96 17.90
C GLY A 48 -3.23 -6.18 16.97
N ASN A 49 -3.38 -5.99 15.66
CA ASN A 49 -3.27 -7.04 14.63
C ASN A 49 -2.13 -6.70 13.66
N SER A 50 -0.89 -6.99 14.05
CA SER A 50 0.29 -6.61 13.27
C SER A 50 0.26 -7.15 11.83
N ALA A 51 0.40 -6.25 10.85
CA ALA A 51 0.48 -6.59 9.43
C ALA A 51 1.92 -6.97 9.02
N ILE A 52 2.47 -8.03 9.63
CA ILE A 52 3.91 -8.40 9.55
C ILE A 52 4.41 -8.54 8.10
N LEU A 53 3.59 -9.13 7.22
CA LEU A 53 3.96 -9.28 5.80
C LEU A 53 4.01 -7.95 5.05
N HIS A 54 3.15 -6.98 5.41
CA HIS A 54 3.18 -5.65 4.80
C HIS A 54 4.42 -4.89 5.27
N GLU A 55 4.75 -4.96 6.56
CA GLU A 55 5.96 -4.35 7.13
C GLU A 55 7.23 -4.93 6.50
N SER A 56 7.27 -6.26 6.30
CA SER A 56 8.37 -6.93 5.60
C SER A 56 8.47 -6.49 4.13
N GLY A 57 7.33 -6.36 3.45
CA GLY A 57 7.28 -5.87 2.06
C GLY A 57 7.86 -4.47 1.92
N ILE A 58 7.50 -3.54 2.82
CA ILE A 58 8.05 -2.18 2.84
C ILE A 58 9.59 -2.22 3.00
N ALA A 59 10.10 -3.06 3.91
CA ALA A 59 11.54 -3.19 4.12
C ALA A 59 12.26 -3.72 2.86
N ILE A 60 11.69 -4.72 2.20
CA ILE A 60 12.23 -5.28 0.95
C ILE A 60 12.23 -4.22 -0.17
N PHE A 61 11.13 -3.50 -0.37
CA PHE A 61 11.07 -2.45 -1.40
C PHE A 61 12.04 -1.30 -1.11
N SER A 62 12.15 -0.89 0.15
CA SER A 62 13.10 0.17 0.56
C SER A 62 14.55 -0.25 0.28
N ALA A 63 14.89 -1.51 0.57
CA ALA A 63 16.21 -2.05 0.25
C ALA A 63 16.45 -2.11 -1.27
N ALA A 64 15.46 -2.55 -2.05
CA ALA A 64 15.55 -2.60 -3.52
C ALA A 64 15.75 -1.21 -4.15
N TYR A 65 15.15 -0.17 -3.57
CA TYR A 65 15.31 1.23 -3.98
C TYR A 65 16.52 1.93 -3.37
N GLY A 66 17.20 1.31 -2.40
CA GLY A 66 18.31 1.92 -1.67
C GLY A 66 17.93 3.17 -0.84
N ARG A 67 16.65 3.31 -0.47
CA ARG A 67 16.14 4.44 0.34
C ARG A 67 14.93 4.05 1.18
N ASP A 68 14.67 4.75 2.27
CA ASP A 68 13.51 4.49 3.13
C ASP A 68 12.23 5.01 2.47
N LEU A 69 11.42 4.10 1.92
CA LEU A 69 10.15 4.46 1.28
C LEU A 69 9.08 4.88 2.29
N LYS A 70 9.23 4.59 3.60
CA LYS A 70 8.28 5.11 4.60
C LYS A 70 8.39 6.62 4.74
N GLY A 71 9.61 7.15 4.60
CA GLY A 71 9.90 8.57 4.70
C GLY A 71 9.28 9.42 3.58
N ASP A 72 8.81 8.79 2.51
CA ASP A 72 8.10 9.48 1.42
C ASP A 72 6.66 9.87 1.80
N ASN A 73 6.10 9.31 2.89
CA ASN A 73 4.77 9.70 3.37
C ASN A 73 4.84 10.94 4.28
N ASP A 74 4.41 12.08 3.74
CA ASP A 74 4.34 13.36 4.45
C ASP A 74 2.98 13.60 5.15
N ILE A 75 1.99 12.77 4.88
CA ILE A 75 0.62 12.91 5.40
C ILE A 75 0.51 12.35 6.83
N LEU A 76 0.91 11.09 7.05
CA LEU A 76 0.73 10.40 8.34
C LEU A 76 1.47 11.08 9.50
N PRO A 77 2.73 11.57 9.33
CA PRO A 77 3.39 12.37 10.35
C PRO A 77 2.64 13.67 10.66
N ALA A 78 2.14 14.38 9.63
CA ALA A 78 1.39 15.63 9.81
C ALA A 78 0.07 15.42 10.56
N LEU A 79 -0.53 14.24 10.46
CA LEU A 79 -1.73 13.85 11.20
C LEU A 79 -1.44 13.33 12.62
N GLY A 80 -0.16 13.18 13.01
CA GLY A 80 0.22 12.56 14.29
C GLY A 80 -0.24 11.10 14.39
N PHE A 81 -0.39 10.41 13.26
CA PHE A 81 -1.12 9.15 13.17
C PHE A 81 -0.51 8.02 14.02
N GLU A 82 0.82 7.91 14.08
CA GLU A 82 1.50 6.85 14.84
C GLU A 82 1.22 6.90 16.35
N GLY A 83 0.97 8.10 16.89
CA GLY A 83 0.67 8.31 18.31
C GLY A 83 -0.81 8.26 18.65
N MET A 84 -1.69 8.08 17.67
CA MET A 84 -3.13 8.17 17.86
C MET A 84 -3.67 6.94 18.58
N ALA A 85 -4.47 7.15 19.64
CA ALA A 85 -5.15 6.05 20.30
C ALA A 85 -6.25 5.48 19.38
N LYS A 86 -6.49 4.17 19.48
CA LYS A 86 -7.52 3.48 18.69
C LYS A 86 -8.89 4.16 18.80
N ALA A 87 -9.29 4.57 20.01
CA ALA A 87 -10.57 5.21 20.26
C ALA A 87 -10.70 6.58 19.57
N ASP A 88 -9.62 7.36 19.52
CA ASP A 88 -9.59 8.67 18.87
C ASP A 88 -9.72 8.50 17.35
N LEU A 89 -8.99 7.54 16.78
CA LEU A 89 -9.11 7.20 15.35
C LEU A 89 -10.52 6.75 14.99
N GLU A 90 -11.10 5.85 15.77
CA GLU A 90 -12.48 5.39 15.56
C GLU A 90 -13.50 6.54 15.65
N ASN A 91 -13.29 7.49 16.57
CA ASN A 91 -14.14 8.65 16.71
C ASN A 91 -14.03 9.59 15.49
N LEU A 92 -12.81 9.87 15.03
CA LEU A 92 -12.55 10.68 13.83
C LEU A 92 -13.19 10.05 12.59
N CYS A 93 -13.06 8.73 12.39
CA CYS A 93 -13.69 8.04 11.26
C CYS A 93 -15.23 8.11 11.29
N ARG A 94 -15.84 8.19 12.47
CA ARG A 94 -17.30 8.25 12.62
C ARG A 94 -17.88 9.65 12.56
N LYS A 95 -17.14 10.65 13.04
CA LYS A 95 -17.65 12.00 13.26
C LYS A 95 -16.99 13.07 12.38
N GLY A 96 -15.85 12.76 11.76
CA GLY A 96 -15.03 13.77 11.08
C GLY A 96 -14.24 14.64 12.07
N PHE A 97 -13.56 15.64 11.50
CA PHE A 97 -12.86 16.71 12.23
C PHE A 97 -13.81 17.86 12.58
#